data_AF-A0A5A7TI91-F1
#
_entry.id   AF-A0A5A7TI91-F1
#
_cell.length_a   1.000
_cell.length_b   1.000
_cell.length_c   1.000
_cell.angle_alpha   90.00
_cell.angle_beta   90.00
_cell.angle_gamma   90.00
#
_symmetry.space_group_name_H-M   'P 1'
#
loop_
_entity.id
_entity.type
_entity.pdbx_description
1 polymer ?
#
loop_
_entity_poly.entity_id
_entity_poly.type
_entity_poly.pdbx_seq_one_letter_code
_entity_poly.pdbx_strand_id
1 'polypeptide(L)' 'MTLPVTRKDCVVYCDALRQGLGCVIMQDENLIAYASRQLKKHECKYRTHDLELAAVVLALKI' A
#
# COMPACT_ATOMS: atom_id res chain seq x y z
N MET A 1 -5.12 2.27 16.79
CA MET A 1 -5.82 1.65 15.66
C MET A 1 -7.18 2.34 15.57
N THR A 2 -7.32 3.30 14.67
CA THR A 2 -8.56 4.06 14.49
C THR A 2 -9.45 3.30 13.52
N LEU A 3 -10.74 3.15 13.84
CA LEU A 3 -11.69 2.46 12.96
C LEU A 3 -11.92 3.30 11.69
N PRO A 4 -11.89 2.69 10.49
CA PRO A 4 -12.22 3.41 9.26
C PRO A 4 -13.64 3.93 9.34
N VAL A 5 -13.82 5.24 9.11
CA VAL A 5 -15.16 5.81 9.00
C VAL A 5 -15.67 5.55 7.59
N THR A 6 -16.71 4.73 7.50
CA THR A 6 -17.42 4.46 6.26
C THR A 6 -18.04 5.77 5.76
N ARG A 7 -17.70 6.22 4.53
CA ARG A 7 -18.12 7.47 3.85
C ARG A 7 -17.24 8.72 4.02
N LYS A 8 -16.04 8.60 4.58
CA LYS A 8 -15.02 9.67 4.51
C LYS A 8 -13.97 9.35 3.46
N ASP A 9 -13.50 10.38 2.76
CA ASP A 9 -12.38 10.24 1.83
C ASP A 9 -11.12 9.79 2.56
N CYS A 10 -10.47 8.77 2.02
CA CYS A 10 -9.20 8.27 2.50
C CYS A 10 -8.13 8.59 1.47
N VAL A 11 -6.95 8.97 1.96
CA VAL A 11 -5.75 9.10 1.13
C VAL A 11 -4.93 7.83 1.30
N VAL A 12 -4.65 7.18 0.18
CA VAL A 12 -3.82 5.99 0.11
C VAL A 12 -2.45 6.38 -0.44
N TYR A 13 -1.42 6.16 0.36
CA TYR A 13 -0.03 6.33 -0.05
C TYR A 13 0.57 4.96 -0.32
N CYS A 14 1.05 4.74 -1.54
CA CYS A 14 1.72 3.51 -1.95
C CYS A 14 3.19 3.80 -2.25
N ASP A 15 4.08 2.98 -1.70
CA ASP A 15 5.49 2.99 -2.04
C ASP A 15 5.92 1.62 -2.57
N ALA A 16 6.70 1.64 -3.65
CA ALA A 16 7.17 0.47 -4.34
C ALA A 16 8.70 0.51 -4.42
N LEU A 17 9.34 -0.21 -3.50
CA LEU A 17 10.79 -0.39 -3.47
C LEU A 17 11.15 -1.76 -4.02
N ARG A 18 12.36 -1.90 -4.58
CA ARG A 18 12.89 -3.19 -5.05
C ARG A 18 12.95 -4.28 -3.98
N GLN A 19 12.80 -3.92 -2.71
CA GLN A 19 12.87 -4.83 -1.57
C GLN A 19 11.49 -5.16 -0.98
N GLY A 20 10.46 -4.36 -1.26
CA GLY A 20 9.15 -4.48 -0.64
C GLY A 20 8.15 -3.45 -1.16
N LEU A 21 6.87 -3.77 -0.98
CA LEU A 21 5.76 -2.87 -1.24
C LEU A 21 5.18 -2.42 0.09
N GLY A 22 4.89 -1.13 0.21
CA GLY A 22 4.23 -0.55 1.36
C GLY A 22 3.00 0.24 0.92
N CYS A 23 1.94 0.20 1.69
CA CYS A 23 0.86 1.15 1.58
C CYS A 23 0.34 1.59 2.94
N VAL A 24 -0.01 2.87 3.02
CA VAL A 24 -0.58 3.51 4.20
C VAL A 24 -1.91 4.12 3.80
N ILE A 25 -2.95 3.83 4.59
CA ILE A 25 -4.24 4.48 4.46
C ILE A 25 -4.37 5.50 5.58
N MET A 26 -4.52 6.77 5.20
CA MET A 26 -4.78 7.88 6.12
C MET A 26 -6.17 8.45 5.87
N GLN A 27 -6.87 8.77 6.94
CA GLN A 27 -8.17 9.43 6.90
C GLN A 27 -8.17 10.54 7.95
N ASP A 28 -8.42 11.79 7.54
CA ASP A 28 -8.53 12.92 8.49
C ASP A 28 -7.28 13.03 9.39
N GLU A 29 -6.08 12.90 8.78
CA GLU A 29 -4.76 12.87 9.45
C GLU A 29 -4.52 11.66 10.39
N ASN A 30 -5.47 10.74 10.50
CA ASN A 30 -5.35 9.53 11.29
C ASN A 30 -4.89 8.34 10.43
N LEU A 31 -3.93 7.57 10.94
CA LEU A 31 -3.48 6.34 10.30
C LEU A 31 -4.47 5.22 10.59
N ILE A 32 -5.18 4.77 9.56
CA ILE A 32 -6.25 3.77 9.65
C ILE A 32 -5.65 2.38 9.51
N ALA A 33 -4.84 2.19 8.47
CA ALA A 33 -4.28 0.89 8.14
C ALA A 33 -2.90 1.04 7.51
N TYR A 34 -2.05 0.06 7.79
CA TYR A 34 -0.77 -0.13 7.15
C TYR A 34 -0.74 -1.56 6.61
N ALA A 35 -0.46 -1.71 5.33
CA ALA A 35 -0.04 -2.99 4.79
C ALA A 35 1.33 -2.85 4.17
N SER A 36 2.18 -3.82 4.43
CA SER A 36 3.42 -3.97 3.69
C SER A 36 3.68 -5.42 3.43
N ARG A 37 4.36 -5.69 2.32
CA ARG A 37 4.77 -7.04 1.94
C ARG A 37 6.16 -6.97 1.36
N GLN A 38 7.07 -7.79 1.89
CA GLN A 38 8.37 -7.98 1.24
C GLN A 38 8.18 -8.64 -0.13
N LEU A 39 8.91 -8.14 -1.12
CA LEU A 39 8.95 -8.74 -2.43
C LEU A 39 9.80 -10.01 -2.38
N LYS A 40 9.35 -11.08 -3.03
CA LYS A 40 10.19 -12.27 -3.19
C LYS A 40 11.34 -11.95 -4.14
N LYS A 41 12.46 -12.67 -4.04
CA LYS A 41 13.66 -12.47 -4.89
C LYS A 41 13.36 -12.43 -6.41
N HIS A 42 12.32 -13.14 -6.86
CA HIS A 42 11.91 -13.10 -8.27
C HIS A 42 11.10 -11.85 -8.62
N GLU A 43 10.33 -11.32 -7.67
CA GLU A 43 9.52 -10.11 -7.84
C GLU A 43 10.38 -8.85 -7.78
N CYS A 44 11.51 -8.87 -7.06
CA CYS A 44 12.50 -7.79 -7.06
C CYS A 44 13.08 -7.47 -8.44
N LYS A 45 12.94 -8.40 -9.41
CA LYS A 45 13.39 -8.23 -10.80
C LYS A 45 12.30 -7.68 -11.72
N TYR A 46 11.06 -7.53 -11.24
CA TYR A 46 9.99 -6.94 -12.03
C TYR A 46 10.29 -5.47 -12.34
N ARG A 47 9.71 -4.98 -13.45
CA ARG A 47 9.88 -3.58 -13.83
C ARG A 47 9.12 -2.70 -12.84
N THR A 48 9.54 -1.45 -12.72
CA THR A 48 8.91 -0.48 -11.80
C THR A 48 7.40 -0.40 -11.97
N HIS A 49 6.89 -0.43 -13.21
CA HIS A 49 5.44 -0.42 -13.47
C HIS A 49 4.67 -1.60 -12.87
N ASP A 50 5.26 -2.81 -12.84
CA ASP A 50 4.63 -4.00 -12.25
C ASP A 50 4.61 -3.89 -10.72
N LEU A 51 5.67 -3.31 -10.15
CA LEU A 51 5.78 -3.07 -8.72
C LEU A 51 4.78 -2.00 -8.25
N GLU A 52 4.61 -0.93 -9.02
CA GLU A 52 3.59 0.10 -8.79
C GLU A 52 2.17 -0.50 -8.83
N LEU A 53 1.88 -1.33 -9.83
CA LEU A 53 0.59 -2.01 -9.93
C LEU A 53 0.35 -2.93 -8.73
N ALA A 54 1.36 -3.69 -8.30
CA ALA A 54 1.27 -4.55 -7.14
C ALA A 54 1.05 -3.76 -5.84
N ALA A 55 1.63 -2.57 -5.70
CA ALA A 55 1.40 -1.69 -4.55
C ALA A 55 -0.06 -1.20 -4.49
N VAL A 56 -0.63 -0.81 -5.64
CA VAL A 56 -2.04 -0.39 -5.73
C VAL A 56 -2.99 -1.54 -5.40
N VAL A 57 -2.72 -2.74 -5.94
CA VAL A 57 -3.52 -3.94 -5.64
C VAL A 57 -3.42 -4.31 -4.15
N LEU A 58 -2.25 -4.14 -3.53
CA LEU A 58 -2.07 -4.35 -2.10
C LEU A 58 -2.93 -3.38 -1.29
N ALA A 59 -2.97 -2.11 -1.68
CA ALA A 59 -3.77 -1.10 -1.01
C ALA A 59 -5.28 -1.29 -1.18
N LEU A 60 -5.73 -1.74 -2.36
CA LEU A 60 -7.14 -2.07 -2.63
C LEU A 60 -7.63 -3.31 -1.89
N LYS A 61 -6.71 -4.14 -1.37
CA LYS A 61 -7.04 -5.39 -0.66
C LYS A 61 -7.21 -5.20 0.85
N ILE A 62 -6.82 -4.04 1.40
CA ILE A 62 -7.08 -3.65 2.80
C ILE A 62 -8.56 -3.35 2.98
#